data_AF-A0A0F4ISZ5-F1
#
_entry.id   AF-A0A0F4ISZ5-F1
#
_cell.length_a   1.000
_cell.length_b   1.000
_cell.length_c   1.000
_cell.angle_alpha   90.00
_cell.angle_beta   90.00
_cell.angle_gamma   90.00
#
_symmetry.space_group_name_H-M   'P 1'
#
loop_
_entity.id
_entity.type
_entity.pdbx_description
1 polymer ?
#
loop_
_entity_poly.entity_id
_entity_poly.type
_entity_poly.pdbx_seq_one_letter_code
_entity_poly.pdbx_strand_id
1 'polypeptide(L)' 'MTEVPESAHPRWLTESEQDAWYAWRRMFPLVNAEIARDLHQDSALSEADYDVLSVLGSTDGHRMRITAL' A
#
# COMPACT_ATOMS: atom_id res chain seq x y z
N MET A 1 -39.32 -14.61 16.16
CA MET A 1 -38.45 -15.33 15.21
C MET A 1 -37.63 -14.25 14.52
N THR A 2 -36.39 -14.05 14.97
CA THR A 2 -35.53 -12.96 14.52
C THR A 2 -34.91 -13.39 13.19
N GLU A 3 -35.21 -12.69 12.10
CA GLU A 3 -34.53 -12.88 10.81
C GLU A 3 -33.04 -12.57 11.00
N VAL A 4 -32.20 -13.57 10.82
CA VAL A 4 -30.75 -13.38 10.71
C VAL A 4 -30.50 -12.74 9.34
N PRO A 5 -29.82 -11.58 9.26
CA PRO A 5 -29.55 -10.96 7.98
C PRO A 5 -28.75 -11.93 7.10
N GLU A 6 -29.09 -12.00 5.82
CA GLU A 6 -28.56 -12.88 4.77
C GLU A 6 -27.01 -12.85 4.62
N SER A 7 -26.34 -11.92 5.31
CA SER A 7 -24.88 -11.81 5.40
C SER A 7 -24.25 -12.81 6.38
N ALA A 8 -24.63 -14.09 6.33
CA ALA A 8 -24.07 -15.14 7.20
C ALA A 8 -23.09 -16.08 6.50
N HIS A 9 -22.82 -15.88 5.19
CA HIS A 9 -21.89 -16.72 4.43
C HIS A 9 -20.75 -15.88 3.81
N PRO A 10 -19.49 -16.32 3.94
CA PRO A 10 -18.36 -15.61 3.36
C PRO A 10 -18.47 -15.61 1.83
N ARG A 11 -18.34 -14.43 1.22
CA ARG A 11 -18.24 -14.29 -0.24
C ARG A 11 -16.83 -14.63 -0.68
N TRP A 12 -16.65 -15.84 -1.19
CA TRP A 12 -15.41 -16.25 -1.85
C TRP A 12 -15.20 -15.49 -3.16
N LEU A 13 -13.94 -15.34 -3.55
CA LEU A 13 -13.58 -14.74 -4.83
C LEU A 13 -14.08 -15.63 -5.97
N THR A 14 -14.54 -15.01 -7.05
CA THR A 14 -14.68 -15.70 -8.33
C THR A 14 -13.30 -16.08 -8.88
N GLU A 15 -13.26 -16.95 -9.88
CA GLU A 15 -12.01 -17.34 -10.55
C GLU A 15 -11.26 -16.12 -11.12
N SER A 16 -11.98 -15.19 -11.77
CA SER A 16 -11.38 -13.96 -12.31
C SER A 16 -10.85 -13.03 -11.21
N GLU A 17 -11.56 -12.90 -10.09
CA GLU A 17 -11.10 -12.12 -8.94
C GLU A 17 -9.85 -12.77 -8.31
N GLN A 18 -9.82 -14.09 -8.23
CA GLN A 18 -8.69 -14.85 -7.69
C GLN A 18 -7.44 -14.74 -8.58
N ASP A 19 -7.60 -14.82 -9.90
CA ASP A 19 -6.51 -14.65 -10.85
C ASP A 19 -5.93 -13.24 -10.80
N ALA A 20 -6.80 -12.22 -10.75
CA ALA A 20 -6.38 -10.83 -10.58
C ALA A 20 -5.62 -10.64 -9.26
N TRP A 21 -6.13 -11.24 -8.17
CA TRP A 21 -5.48 -11.20 -6.87
C TRP A 21 -4.10 -11.85 -6.89
N TYR A 22 -3.95 -13.01 -7.53
CA TYR A 22 -2.66 -13.67 -7.66
C TYR A 22 -1.68 -12.93 -8.56
N ALA A 23 -2.16 -12.32 -9.65
CA ALA A 23 -1.33 -11.47 -10.49
C ALA A 23 -0.79 -10.28 -9.67
N TRP A 24 -1.65 -9.58 -8.94
CA TRP A 24 -1.25 -8.48 -8.07
C TRP A 24 -0.27 -8.94 -6.98
N ARG A 25 -0.56 -10.05 -6.28
CA ARG A 25 0.31 -10.60 -5.23
C ARG A 25 1.69 -11.02 -5.72
N ARG A 26 1.83 -11.42 -6.99
CA ARG A 26 3.13 -11.73 -7.59
C ARG A 26 3.89 -10.48 -7.99
N MET A 27 3.20 -9.50 -8.57
CA MET A 27 3.81 -8.28 -9.08
C MET A 27 4.22 -7.32 -7.96
N PHE A 28 3.32 -7.09 -7.00
CA PHE A 28 3.49 -6.08 -5.95
C PHE A 28 4.82 -6.17 -5.19
N PRO A 29 5.23 -7.33 -4.62
CA PRO A 29 6.50 -7.39 -3.89
C PRO A 29 7.73 -7.15 -4.78
N LEU A 30 7.67 -7.52 -6.07
CA LEU A 30 8.78 -7.29 -7.00
C LEU A 30 8.95 -5.81 -7.31
N VAL A 31 7.84 -5.11 -7.59
CA VAL A 31 7.89 -3.66 -7.87
C VAL A 31 8.39 -2.88 -6.65
N ASN A 32 7.90 -3.18 -5.44
CA ASN A 32 8.37 -2.50 -4.24
C ASN A 32 9.85 -2.78 -3.95
N ALA A 33 10.32 -4.02 -4.19
CA ALA A 33 11.73 -4.35 -4.00
C ALA A 33 12.65 -3.57 -4.95
N GLU A 34 12.25 -3.41 -6.22
CA GLU A 34 13.02 -2.60 -7.17
C GLU A 34 12.97 -1.11 -6.82
N ILE A 35 11.81 -0.56 -6.43
CA ILE A 35 11.71 0.84 -5.98
C ILE A 35 12.60 1.09 -4.76
N ALA A 36 12.56 0.20 -3.75
CA ALA A 36 13.39 0.34 -2.56
C ALA A 36 14.88 0.24 -2.89
N ARG A 37 15.25 -0.61 -3.85
CA ARG A 37 16.62 -0.70 -4.35
C ARG A 37 17.05 0.60 -5.02
N ASP A 38 16.24 1.13 -5.93
CA ASP A 38 16.54 2.36 -6.67
C ASP A 38 16.65 3.55 -5.72
N LEU A 39 15.71 3.70 -4.77
CA LEU A 39 15.77 4.73 -3.72
C LEU A 39 17.09 4.66 -2.95
N HIS A 40 17.50 3.46 -2.54
CA HIS A 40 18.75 3.29 -1.81
C HIS A 40 19.98 3.62 -2.66
N GLN A 41 20.03 3.17 -3.92
CA GLN A 41 21.18 3.42 -4.80
C GLN A 41 21.32 4.89 -5.17
N ASP A 42 20.22 5.56 -5.49
CA ASP A 42 20.26 6.90 -6.09
C ASP A 42 20.21 8.03 -5.05
N SER A 43 19.68 7.75 -3.86
CA SER A 43 19.46 8.77 -2.83
C SER A 43 19.89 8.38 -1.41
N ALA A 44 20.35 7.14 -1.20
CA ALA A 44 20.61 6.56 0.12
C ALA A 44 19.40 6.58 1.08
N LEU A 45 18.19 6.79 0.56
CA LEU A 45 16.96 6.78 1.35
C LEU A 45 16.43 5.35 1.51
N SER A 46 15.82 5.09 2.67
CA SER A 46 14.87 4.00 2.81
C SER A 46 13.51 4.42 2.26
N GLU A 47 12.65 3.45 1.96
CA GLU A 47 11.26 3.71 1.55
C GLU A 47 10.49 4.51 2.61
N ALA A 48 10.68 4.18 3.90
CA ALA A 48 10.05 4.90 5.00
C ALA A 48 10.53 6.36 5.12
N ASP A 49 11.83 6.62 4.89
CA ASP A 49 12.34 7.99 4.86
C ASP A 49 11.78 8.77 3.67
N TYR A 50 11.71 8.12 2.50
CA TYR A 50 11.12 8.71 1.31
C TYR A 50 9.65 9.06 1.52
N ASP A 51 8.86 8.19 2.13
CA ASP A 51 7.44 8.44 2.42
C ASP A 51 7.26 9.71 3.25
N VAL A 52 8.05 9.88 4.32
CA VAL A 52 8.01 11.10 5.15
C VAL A 52 8.44 12.32 4.35
N LEU A 53 9.56 12.24 3.63
CA LEU A 53 10.12 13.38 2.88
C LEU A 53 9.23 13.80 1.70
N SER A 54 8.54 12.86 1.05
CA SER A 54 7.64 13.15 -0.08
C SER A 54 6.41 13.95 0.37
N VAL A 55 5.85 13.61 1.53
CA VAL A 55 4.73 14.34 2.13
C VAL A 55 5.16 15.73 2.60
N LEU A 56 6.28 15.82 3.32
CA LEU A 56 6.80 17.11 3.78
C LEU A 56 7.22 18.01 2.61
N GLY A 57 7.82 17.44 1.56
CA GLY A 57 8.22 18.17 0.35
C GLY A 57 7.04 18.88 -0.33
N SER A 58 5.84 18.32 -0.22
CA SER A 58 4.61 18.87 -0.81
C SER A 58 3.80 19.76 0.14
N THR A 59 4.24 19.92 1.39
CA THR A 59 3.56 20.73 2.42
C THR A 59 4.18 22.13 2.51
N ASP A 60 3.34 23.15 2.70
CA ASP A 60 3.80 24.54 2.87
C ASP A 60 4.81 24.67 4.03
N GLY A 61 6.02 25.12 3.69
CA GLY A 61 7.12 25.28 4.64
C GLY A 61 7.79 23.98 5.09
N HIS A 62 7.55 22.87 4.39
CA HIS A 62 8.22 21.57 4.56
C HIS A 62 8.14 20.98 5.96
N ARG A 63 7.01 21.19 6.63
CA ARG A 63 6.80 20.76 8.01
C ARG A 63 5.34 20.38 8.24
N MET A 64 5.13 19.42 9.13
CA MET A 64 3.80 18.98 9.53
C MET A 64 3.81 18.54 10.99
N ARG A 65 2.64 18.57 11.65
CA ARG A 65 2.48 17.95 12.97
C ARG A 65 2.59 16.43 12.81
N ILE A 66 3.31 15.75 13.71
CA ILE A 66 3.50 14.29 13.64
C ILE A 66 2.20 13.50 13.67
N THR A 67 1.13 14.02 14.29
CA THR A 67 -0.20 13.39 14.32
C THR A 67 -0.98 13.53 13.02
N ALA A 68 -0.49 14.35 12.09
CA ALA A 68 -1.08 14.55 10.77
C ALA A 68 -0.21 13.95 9.67
N LEU A 69 0.91 13.31 10.04
CA LEU A 69 1.78 12.53 9.17
C LEU A 69 1.18 11.15 8.92
#